data_AF-A0A183UND3-F1
#
_entry.id   AF-A0A183UND3-F1
#
_cell.length_a   1.000
_cell.length_b   1.000
_cell.length_c   1.000
_cell.angle_alpha   90.00
_cell.angle_beta   90.00
_cell.angle_gamma   90.00
#
_symmetry.space_group_name_H-M   'P 1'
#
loop_
_entity.id
_entity.type
_entity.pdbx_description
1 polymer ?
#
loop_
_entity_poly.entity_id
_entity_poly.type
_entity_poly.pdbx_seq_one_letter_code
_entity_poly.pdbx_strand_id
1 'polypeptide(L)'
;MNRRFQQLLATNDCLLRARGQADYVATVDLDEVFVIRSNSTMLQTLNELTAGSPDAGAVIFRSSYGTFRMILRPEKIKVAGVHYVVKMEDPMSSSITVDPEVGKIHHLR
;
A
#
# COMPACT_ATOMS: atom_id res chain seq x y z
N MET A 1 -4.91 12.48 -23.83
CA MET A 1 -4.79 11.30 -22.95
C MET A 1 -5.43 11.60 -21.61
N ASN A 2 -6.26 10.71 -21.07
CA ASN A 2 -6.99 10.94 -19.81
C ASN A 2 -6.01 10.91 -18.60
N ARG A 3 -6.08 11.89 -17.70
CA ARG A 3 -5.19 12.00 -16.51
C ARG A 3 -5.22 10.76 -15.61
N ARG A 4 -6.39 10.14 -15.42
CA ARG A 4 -6.50 8.91 -14.61
C ARG A 4 -5.75 7.75 -15.23
N PHE A 5 -5.77 7.65 -16.56
CA PHE A 5 -5.05 6.62 -17.29
C PHE A 5 -3.53 6.83 -17.20
N GLN A 6 -3.06 8.08 -17.23
CA GLN A 6 -1.65 8.41 -17.03
C GLN A 6 -1.15 8.00 -15.65
N GLN A 7 -1.92 8.32 -14.61
CA GLN A 7 -1.59 7.95 -13.23
C GLN A 7 -1.55 6.43 -13.04
N LEU A 8 -2.54 5.72 -13.59
CA LEU A 8 -2.55 4.25 -13.56
C LEU A 8 -1.33 3.66 -14.26
N LEU A 9 -0.96 4.16 -15.45
CA LEU A 9 0.24 3.71 -16.14
C LEU A 9 1.51 3.96 -15.31
N ALA A 10 1.68 5.17 -14.76
CA ALA A 10 2.84 5.52 -13.95
C ALA A 10 2.95 4.66 -12.67
N THR A 11 1.83 4.41 -11.98
CA THR A 11 1.81 3.55 -10.79
C THR A 11 2.21 2.12 -11.14
N ASN A 12 1.66 1.54 -12.22
CA ASN A 12 1.98 0.17 -12.59
C ASN A 12 3.41 0.02 -13.12
N ASP A 13 3.91 1.00 -13.86
CA ASP A 13 5.29 1.06 -14.31
C ASP A 13 6.27 1.11 -13.12
N CYS A 14 5.97 1.91 -12.08
CA CYS A 14 6.71 1.91 -10.82
C CYS A 14 6.66 0.54 -10.12
N LEU A 15 5.46 -0.03 -9.96
CA LEU A 15 5.27 -1.32 -9.32
C LEU A 15 6.03 -2.45 -10.03
N LEU A 16 5.98 -2.48 -11.37
CA LEU A 16 6.67 -3.49 -12.18
C LEU A 16 8.19 -3.36 -12.06
N ARG A 17 8.73 -2.14 -12.06
CA ARG A 17 10.17 -1.93 -11.82
C ARG A 17 10.63 -2.34 -10.43
N ALA A 18 9.77 -2.20 -9.43
CA ALA A 18 10.09 -2.55 -8.05
C ALA A 18 10.11 -4.06 -7.80
N ARG A 19 9.52 -4.88 -8.69
CA ARG A 19 9.56 -6.34 -8.57
C ARG A 19 10.99 -6.86 -8.59
N GLY A 20 11.30 -7.75 -7.67
CA GLY A 20 12.64 -8.27 -7.41
C GLY A 20 13.64 -7.25 -6.84
N GLN A 21 13.24 -5.99 -6.60
CA GLN A 21 14.11 -4.92 -6.07
C GLN A 21 13.65 -4.38 -4.71
N ALA A 22 12.37 -4.45 -4.40
CA ALA A 22 11.80 -3.96 -3.14
C ALA A 22 10.74 -4.93 -2.59
N ASP A 23 10.75 -5.11 -1.27
CA ASP A 23 9.71 -5.90 -0.58
C ASP A 23 8.37 -5.16 -0.52
N TYR A 24 8.42 -3.84 -0.46
CA TYR A 24 7.26 -2.97 -0.35
C TYR A 24 7.40 -1.74 -1.24
N VAL A 25 6.27 -1.31 -1.82
CA VAL A 25 6.12 -0.07 -2.59
C VAL A 25 5.02 0.76 -1.97
N ALA A 26 5.31 2.04 -1.71
CA ALA A 26 4.31 2.98 -1.24
C ALA A 26 3.73 3.80 -2.41
N THR A 27 2.40 3.81 -2.56
CA THR A 27 1.67 4.69 -3.48
C THR A 27 0.90 5.70 -2.66
N VAL A 28 1.35 6.96 -2.67
CA VAL A 28 0.83 8.03 -1.82
C VAL A 28 0.73 9.34 -2.57
N ASP A 29 -0.18 10.21 -2.15
CA ASP A 29 -0.19 11.61 -2.55
C ASP A 29 0.86 12.40 -1.77
N LEU A 30 1.28 13.55 -2.31
CA LEU A 30 2.36 14.39 -1.73
C LEU A 30 1.95 15.01 -0.37
N ASP A 31 0.66 15.23 -0.17
CA ASP A 31 0.06 15.81 1.03
C ASP A 31 -0.35 14.74 2.06
N GLU A 32 0.16 13.51 1.96
CA GLU A 32 -0.14 12.41 2.87
C GLU A 32 1.10 11.96 3.68
N VAL A 33 0.91 11.75 4.99
CA VAL A 33 1.99 11.32 5.91
C VAL A 33 1.55 10.11 6.71
N PHE A 34 2.35 9.05 6.68
CA PHE A 34 2.19 7.90 7.55
C PHE A 34 2.70 8.19 8.96
N VAL A 35 1.92 7.83 9.96
CA VAL A 35 2.27 7.93 11.37
C VAL A 35 2.12 6.56 12.00
N ILE A 36 3.24 6.00 12.46
CA ILE A 36 3.25 4.80 13.31
C ILE A 36 3.12 5.25 14.76
N ARG A 37 2.19 4.63 15.48
CA ARG A 37 1.84 4.99 16.86
C ARG A 37 2.28 3.94 17.87
N SER A 38 2.70 2.76 17.41
CA SER A 38 3.42 1.77 18.18
C SER A 38 4.87 2.20 18.43
N ASN A 39 5.53 1.56 19.40
CA ASN A 39 6.96 1.75 19.66
C ASN A 39 7.84 0.96 18.67
N SER A 40 7.46 0.96 17.39
CA SER A 40 8.13 0.23 16.31
C SER A 40 8.30 1.13 15.08
N THR A 41 9.24 0.76 14.22
CA THR A 41 9.40 1.43 12.93
C THR A 41 8.31 1.01 11.95
N MET A 42 8.12 1.80 10.88
CA MET A 42 7.23 1.44 9.76
C MET A 42 7.59 0.05 9.20
N LEU A 43 8.86 -0.22 8.94
CA LEU A 43 9.30 -1.49 8.35
C LEU A 43 9.03 -2.68 9.28
N GLN A 44 9.31 -2.55 10.58
CA GLN A 44 8.99 -3.60 11.56
C GLN A 44 7.48 -3.88 11.59
N THR A 45 6.66 -2.83 11.63
CA THR A 45 5.20 -2.95 11.62
C THR A 45 4.71 -3.70 10.37
N LEU A 46 5.23 -3.37 9.18
CA LEU A 46 4.86 -4.06 7.95
C LEU A 46 5.27 -5.53 7.95
N ASN A 47 6.47 -5.84 8.45
CA ASN A 47 6.97 -7.21 8.53
C ASN A 47 6.15 -8.05 9.53
N GLU A 48 5.79 -7.50 10.69
CA GLU A 48 4.93 -8.18 11.67
C GLU A 48 3.54 -8.46 11.10
N LEU A 49 2.91 -7.46 10.46
CA LEU A 49 1.59 -7.60 9.84
C LEU A 49 1.61 -8.67 8.74
N THR A 50 2.60 -8.64 7.86
CA THR A 50 2.70 -9.59 6.74
C THR A 50 3.18 -10.97 7.15
N ALA A 51 3.91 -11.11 8.27
CA ALA A 51 4.19 -12.41 8.86
C ALA A 51 2.91 -13.08 9.39
N GLY A 52 1.98 -12.30 9.96
CA GLY A 52 0.67 -12.78 10.40
C GLY A 52 -0.32 -13.07 9.26
N SER A 53 -0.09 -12.52 8.06
CA SER A 53 -0.90 -12.81 6.86
C SER A 53 0.02 -12.89 5.63
N PRO A 54 0.72 -14.04 5.45
CA PRO A 54 1.73 -14.20 4.40
C PRO A 54 1.18 -14.05 2.99
N ASP A 55 -0.13 -14.25 2.79
CA ASP A 55 -0.92 -14.13 1.57
C ASP A 55 -1.29 -12.67 1.24
N ALA A 56 -1.20 -11.74 2.19
CA ALA A 56 -1.52 -10.34 1.96
C ALA A 56 -0.63 -9.70 0.89
N GLY A 57 -1.26 -9.06 -0.10
CA GLY A 57 -0.58 -8.30 -1.16
C GLY A 57 -0.52 -6.80 -0.91
N ALA A 58 -1.35 -6.28 -0.01
CA ALA A 58 -1.40 -4.86 0.32
C ALA A 58 -1.70 -4.62 1.80
N VAL A 59 -1.18 -3.52 2.32
CA VAL A 59 -1.46 -3.00 3.66
C VAL A 59 -2.16 -1.65 3.53
N ILE A 60 -3.26 -1.51 4.26
CA ILE A 60 -4.21 -0.40 4.19
C ILE A 60 -4.10 0.39 5.48
N PHE A 61 -3.66 1.63 5.37
CA PHE A 61 -3.71 2.58 6.49
C PHE A 61 -5.01 3.38 6.39
N ARG A 62 -5.73 3.46 7.52
CA ARG A 62 -6.96 4.26 7.57
C ARG A 62 -6.60 5.73 7.67
N SER A 63 -7.31 6.56 6.91
CA SER A 63 -7.32 8.02 7.06
C SER A 63 -8.58 8.45 7.82
N SER A 64 -8.66 9.71 8.23
CA SER A 64 -9.92 10.32 8.68
C SER A 64 -10.98 10.38 7.55
N TYR A 65 -10.56 10.30 6.29
CA TYR A 65 -11.41 10.46 5.11
C TYR A 65 -11.77 9.13 4.39
N GLY A 66 -11.13 8.01 4.75
CA GLY A 66 -11.37 6.72 4.07
C GLY A 66 -10.29 5.66 4.31
N THR A 67 -10.43 4.51 3.64
CA THR A 67 -9.45 3.41 3.61
C THR A 67 -8.71 3.40 2.28
N PHE A 68 -7.39 3.58 2.32
CA PHE A 68 -6.56 3.63 1.13
C PHE A 68 -5.50 2.53 1.18
N ARG A 69 -5.40 1.73 0.10
CA ARG A 69 -4.34 0.73 -0.03
C ARG A 69 -3.09 1.44 -0.53
N MET A 70 -2.07 1.52 0.32
CA MET A 70 -0.96 2.44 0.05
C MET A 70 0.38 1.76 0.12
N ILE A 71 0.52 0.67 0.88
CA ILE A 71 1.74 -0.12 0.89
C ILE A 71 1.45 -1.44 0.20
N LEU A 72 2.18 -1.72 -0.87
CA LEU A 72 1.96 -2.84 -1.78
C LEU A 72 3.17 -3.77 -1.74
N ARG A 73 2.93 -5.08 -1.78
CA ARG A 73 3.98 -6.07 -2.06
C ARG A 73 4.03 -6.31 -3.57
N PRO A 74 5.06 -5.82 -4.28
CA PRO A 74 5.03 -5.75 -5.74
C PRO A 74 4.90 -7.12 -6.42
N GLU A 75 5.41 -8.18 -5.79
CA GLU A 75 5.27 -9.57 -6.28
C GLU A 75 3.83 -10.12 -6.27
N LYS A 76 2.93 -9.46 -5.53
CA LYS A 76 1.56 -9.94 -5.33
C LYS A 76 0.52 -9.09 -6.03
N ILE A 77 0.90 -7.93 -6.53
CA ILE A 77 -0.01 -6.99 -7.15
C ILE A 77 0.18 -7.04 -8.66
N LYS A 78 -0.87 -7.38 -9.39
CA LYS A 78 -0.87 -7.37 -10.86
C LYS A 78 -1.16 -5.98 -11.43
N VAL A 79 -2.14 -5.30 -10.85
CA VAL A 79 -2.52 -3.94 -11.25
C VAL A 79 -2.90 -3.11 -10.01
N ALA A 80 -2.36 -1.90 -9.89
CA ALA A 80 -2.70 -0.93 -8.86
C ALA A 80 -3.07 0.45 -9.42
N GLY A 81 -3.90 1.17 -8.66
CA GLY A 81 -4.04 2.63 -8.72
C GLY A 81 -3.43 3.27 -7.47
N VAL A 82 -3.43 4.60 -7.37
CA VAL A 82 -2.69 5.33 -6.32
C VAL A 82 -3.17 5.05 -4.91
N HIS A 83 -4.42 4.59 -4.73
CA HIS A 83 -4.95 4.25 -3.39
C HIS A 83 -5.76 2.96 -3.33
N TYR A 84 -5.68 2.13 -4.36
CA TYR A 84 -6.43 0.88 -4.43
C TYR A 84 -5.72 -0.14 -5.30
N VAL A 85 -5.93 -1.40 -4.97
CA VAL A 85 -5.50 -2.52 -5.80
C VAL A 85 -6.62 -2.81 -6.78
N VAL A 86 -6.30 -2.84 -8.08
CA VAL A 86 -7.22 -3.23 -9.14
C VAL A 86 -7.25 -4.76 -9.24
N LYS A 87 -6.08 -5.41 -9.20
CA LYS A 87 -5.95 -6.86 -9.37
C LYS A 87 -4.71 -7.40 -8.64
N MET A 88 -4.90 -8.45 -7.87
CA MET A 88 -3.82 -9.27 -7.31
C MET A 88 -3.28 -10.24 -8.36
N GLU A 89 -2.04 -10.71 -8.20
CA GLU A 89 -1.50 -11.81 -9.01
C GLU A 89 -2.24 -13.12 -8.69
N ASP A 90 -2.38 -13.43 -7.40
CA ASP A 90 -3.20 -14.55 -6.92
C ASP A 90 -4.57 -14.03 -6.44
N PRO A 91 -5.69 -14.51 -7.02
CA PRO A 91 -7.04 -14.15 -6.58
C PRO A 91 -7.35 -14.43 -5.10
N MET A 92 -6.62 -15.34 -4.46
CA MET A 92 -6.77 -15.67 -3.03
C MET A 92 -6.01 -14.71 -2.12
N SER A 93 -5.14 -13.86 -2.66
CA SER A 93 -4.37 -12.89 -1.87
C SER A 93 -5.26 -11.82 -1.26
N SER A 94 -5.05 -11.54 0.02
CA SER A 94 -5.83 -10.59 0.80
C SER A 94 -5.18 -9.20 0.91
N SER A 95 -5.82 -8.30 1.65
CA SER A 95 -5.24 -7.04 2.11
C SER A 95 -5.40 -6.92 3.62
N ILE A 96 -4.40 -6.38 4.31
CA ILE A 96 -4.45 -6.15 5.75
C ILE A 96 -4.90 -4.72 5.98
N THR A 97 -5.89 -4.51 6.85
CA THR A 97 -6.24 -3.17 7.33
C THR A 97 -5.60 -2.93 8.68
N VAL A 98 -4.76 -1.90 8.76
CA VAL A 98 -4.06 -1.52 10.00
C VAL A 98 -5.04 -0.85 10.95
N ASP A 99 -4.95 -1.25 12.23
CA ASP A 99 -5.66 -0.58 13.30
C ASP A 99 -5.14 0.86 13.46
N PRO A 100 -6.01 1.90 13.52
CA PRO A 100 -5.58 3.29 13.72
C PRO A 100 -4.72 3.53 14.96
N GLU A 101 -4.80 2.68 15.98
CA GLU A 101 -3.95 2.74 17.18
C GLU A 101 -2.53 2.22 16.92
N VAL A 102 -2.33 1.37 15.91
CA VAL A 102 -1.02 0.90 15.45
C VAL A 102 -0.41 1.89 14.47
N GLY A 103 -1.19 2.34 13.49
CA GLY A 103 -0.73 3.28 12.50
C GLY A 103 -1.85 3.89 11.69
N LYS A 104 -1.66 5.16 11.31
CA LYS A 104 -2.65 5.94 10.58
C LYS A 104 -1.97 6.76 9.50
N ILE A 105 -2.71 7.07 8.44
CA ILE A 105 -2.29 8.11 7.49
C ILE A 105 -3.05 9.41 7.74
N HIS A 106 -2.31 10.51 7.68
CA HIS A 106 -2.82 11.86 7.83
C HIS A 106 -2.73 12.59 6.51
N HIS A 107 -3.81 13.29 6.17
CA HIS A 107 -3.88 14.14 5.00
C HIS A 107 -3.68 15.60 5.46
N LEU A 108 -2.69 16.29 4.91
CA LEU A 108 -2.26 17.63 5.28
C LEU A 108 -2.90 18.67 4.35
N ARG A 109 -4.23 18.78 4.39
CA ARG A 109 -5.00 19.84 3.71
C ARG A 109 -5.71 20.74 4.70
#